data_AF-A0A5N6UKA8-F1
#
_entry.id   AF-A0A5N6UKA8-F1
#
_cell.length_a   1.000
_cell.length_b   1.000
_cell.length_c   1.000
_cell.angle_alpha   90.00
_cell.angle_beta   90.00
_cell.angle_gamma   90.00
#
_symmetry.space_group_name_H-M   'P 1'
#
loop_
_entity.id
_entity.type
_entity.pdbx_description
1 polymer ?
#
loop_
_entity_poly.entity_id
_entity_poly.type
_entity_poly.pdbx_seq_one_letter_code
_entity_poly.pdbx_strand_id
1 'polypeptide(L)'
;MSRRKNGPIVEYLNTISAWHPVSGQVVDYIQHPYRGLRAKTKHGDELGNGSAPTSRDVGYPLPVALISRYQLTTVDAFACEISIEDPYSQVSHQQWMESLWRGCVGPDIVVYIQDYDIPDMGPSQDLVYSARLQDTLGIVISHARGCSKEPKERVLRHVVWAIDSIVMNTRMQ
;
A
#
# COMPACT_ATOMS: atom_id res chain seq x y z
N MET A 1 -8.18 26.87 15.19
CA MET A 1 -7.86 26.68 13.76
C MET A 1 -6.36 26.92 13.60
N SER A 2 -5.58 25.85 13.43
CA SER A 2 -4.13 25.99 13.22
C SER A 2 -3.92 26.64 11.85
N ARG A 3 -3.27 27.80 11.79
CA ARG A 3 -2.88 28.41 10.51
C ARG A 3 -1.89 27.47 9.85
N ARG A 4 -2.25 26.91 8.69
CA ARG A 4 -1.31 26.21 7.83
C ARG A 4 -0.12 27.13 7.58
N LYS A 5 1.08 26.59 7.78
CA LYS A 5 2.32 27.38 7.66
C LYS A 5 2.61 27.74 6.19
N ASN A 6 2.16 26.89 5.27
CA ASN A 6 2.37 27.03 3.84
C ASN A 6 1.04 26.86 3.09
N GLY A 7 1.01 27.27 1.81
CA GLY A 7 -0.12 26.99 0.93
C GLY A 7 -0.25 25.50 0.58
N PRO A 8 -1.43 25.05 0.09
CA PRO A 8 -1.74 23.63 -0.11
C PRO A 8 -0.80 22.95 -1.10
N ILE A 9 -0.40 23.63 -2.19
CA ILE A 9 0.59 23.10 -3.14
C ILE A 9 1.97 22.86 -2.49
N VAL A 10 2.39 23.74 -1.58
CA VAL A 10 3.68 23.60 -0.89
C VAL A 10 3.61 22.43 0.10
N GLU A 11 2.50 22.26 0.80
CA GLU A 11 2.27 21.09 1.67
C GLU A 11 2.24 19.77 0.88
N TYR A 12 1.64 19.79 -0.32
CA TYR A 12 1.64 18.64 -1.22
C TYR A 12 3.06 18.24 -1.66
N LEU A 13 3.85 19.20 -2.13
CA LEU A 13 5.25 18.95 -2.54
C LEU A 13 6.13 18.50 -1.36
N ASN A 14 5.95 19.06 -0.16
CA ASN A 14 6.64 18.60 1.04
C ASN A 14 6.27 17.16 1.39
N THR A 15 5.00 16.78 1.20
CA THR A 15 4.54 15.41 1.42
C THR A 15 5.23 14.46 0.45
N ILE A 16 5.26 14.77 -0.85
CA ILE A 16 6.00 13.97 -1.85
C ILE A 16 7.48 13.85 -1.48
N SER A 17 8.12 14.97 -1.10
CA SER A 17 9.52 14.96 -0.68
C SER A 17 9.78 14.02 0.49
N ALA A 18 8.88 13.97 1.47
CA ALA A 18 8.99 13.10 2.63
C ALA A 18 8.79 11.61 2.30
N TRP A 19 8.19 11.30 1.15
CA TRP A 19 7.97 9.93 0.70
C TRP A 19 9.18 9.29 0.02
N HIS A 20 10.13 10.05 -0.53
CA HIS A 20 11.32 9.46 -1.15
C HIS A 20 12.16 8.60 -0.18
N PRO A 21 12.45 9.03 1.07
CA PRO A 21 13.12 8.16 2.03
C PRO A 21 12.32 6.90 2.38
N VAL A 22 10.98 7.01 2.47
CA VAL A 22 10.10 5.85 2.71
C VAL A 22 10.15 4.88 1.54
N SER A 23 10.10 5.39 0.31
CA SER A 23 10.26 4.62 -0.91
C SER A 23 11.59 3.86 -0.93
N GLY A 24 12.69 4.49 -0.52
CA GLY A 24 13.99 3.84 -0.40
C GLY A 24 13.97 2.67 0.59
N GLN A 25 13.29 2.84 1.74
CA GLN A 25 13.14 1.77 2.74
C GLN A 25 12.30 0.61 2.22
N VAL A 26 11.21 0.89 1.49
CA VAL A 26 10.37 -0.15 0.87
C VAL A 26 11.18 -0.94 -0.15
N VAL A 27 11.93 -0.27 -1.03
CA VAL A 27 12.77 -0.93 -2.04
C VAL A 27 13.83 -1.80 -1.36
N ASP A 28 14.54 -1.27 -0.35
CA ASP A 28 15.55 -2.05 0.38
C ASP A 28 14.94 -3.27 1.08
N TYR A 29 13.77 -3.12 1.71
CA TYR A 29 13.06 -4.24 2.35
C TYR A 29 12.66 -5.32 1.35
N ILE A 30 12.14 -4.95 0.18
CA ILE A 30 11.71 -5.91 -0.85
C ILE A 30 12.91 -6.60 -1.51
N GLN A 31 14.01 -5.88 -1.74
CA GLN A 31 15.22 -6.44 -2.35
C GLN A 31 16.07 -7.24 -1.37
N HIS A 32 16.05 -6.89 -0.08
CA HIS A 32 16.87 -7.52 0.97
C HIS A 32 16.06 -7.95 2.21
N PRO A 33 14.93 -8.67 2.06
CA PRO A 33 13.99 -8.94 3.15
C PRO A 33 14.57 -9.78 4.30
N TYR A 34 15.65 -10.51 4.03
CA TYR A 34 16.29 -11.43 4.98
C TYR A 34 17.64 -10.94 5.52
N ARG A 35 18.02 -9.69 5.23
CA ARG A 35 19.31 -9.12 5.68
C ARG A 35 19.47 -9.19 7.21
N GLY A 36 18.39 -8.94 7.96
CA GLY A 36 18.37 -9.03 9.42
C GLY A 36 18.31 -10.47 9.97
N LEU A 37 17.63 -11.39 9.28
CA LEU A 37 17.56 -12.81 9.64
C LEU A 37 18.92 -13.51 9.50
N ARG A 38 19.72 -13.11 8.50
CA ARG A 38 21.09 -13.61 8.27
C ARG A 38 22.11 -13.09 9.28
N ALA A 39 21.86 -11.95 9.91
CA ALA A 39 22.72 -11.38 10.94
C ALA A 39 22.52 -12.05 12.31
N LYS A 40 21.29 -12.49 12.62
CA LYS A 40 20.96 -13.14 13.90
C LYS A 40 21.50 -14.56 14.02
N THR A 41 21.76 -15.24 12.91
CA THR A 41 22.40 -16.56 12.87
C THR A 41 23.91 -16.52 13.13
N LYS A 42 24.55 -15.34 13.10
CA LYS A 42 26.01 -15.22 13.33
C LYS A 42 26.41 -15.03 14.79
N HIS A 43 25.46 -14.85 15.72
CA HIS A 43 25.75 -14.62 17.14
C HIS A 43 25.60 -15.86 18.05
N GLY A 44 25.30 -17.03 17.47
CA GLY A 44 25.33 -18.31 18.17
C GLY A 44 26.17 -19.30 17.37
N ASP A 45 27.12 -19.95 18.04
CA ASP A 45 28.09 -20.94 17.54
C ASP A 45 29.32 -20.40 16.76
N GLU A 46 30.23 -19.77 17.51
CA GLU A 46 31.66 -19.90 17.21
C GLU A 46 32.14 -21.30 17.62
N LEU A 47 32.08 -22.26 16.68
CA LEU A 47 33.04 -23.36 16.49
C LEU A 47 32.51 -24.32 15.42
N GLY A 48 32.96 -24.17 14.17
CA GLY A 48 32.67 -25.17 13.15
C GLY A 48 32.82 -24.67 11.73
N ASN A 49 33.96 -24.97 11.11
CA ASN A 49 34.24 -24.82 9.70
C ASN A 49 33.12 -25.43 8.83
N GLY A 50 32.31 -24.59 8.18
CA GLY A 50 31.21 -25.04 7.35
C GLY A 50 30.89 -24.00 6.28
N SER A 51 31.09 -24.40 5.02
CA SER A 51 30.73 -23.67 3.81
C SER A 51 29.39 -22.96 3.96
N ALA A 52 29.33 -21.68 3.58
CA ALA A 52 28.10 -20.90 3.58
C ALA A 52 26.96 -21.73 2.95
N PRO A 53 25.79 -21.88 3.60
CA PRO A 53 24.70 -22.63 3.01
C PRO A 53 24.29 -21.94 1.72
N THR A 54 24.48 -22.66 0.61
CA THR A 54 23.98 -22.27 -0.70
C THR A 54 22.46 -22.23 -0.61
N SER A 55 21.96 -21.01 -0.47
CA SER A 55 20.62 -20.41 -0.60
C SER A 55 19.51 -21.14 -1.40
N ARG A 56 19.40 -22.46 -1.39
CA ARG A 56 18.32 -23.16 -2.08
C ARG A 56 17.72 -24.15 -1.10
N ASP A 57 16.42 -24.00 -0.87
CA ASP A 57 15.51 -24.97 -0.22
C ASP A 57 15.12 -24.80 1.26
N VAL A 58 15.14 -23.58 1.79
CA VAL A 58 14.14 -23.17 2.80
C VAL A 58 13.35 -22.04 2.16
N GLY A 59 12.12 -22.34 1.73
CA GLY A 59 11.25 -21.40 1.02
C GLY A 59 10.96 -20.17 1.87
N TYR A 60 11.72 -19.10 1.65
CA TYR A 60 11.50 -17.83 2.30
C TYR A 60 10.13 -17.26 1.86
N PRO A 61 9.32 -16.70 2.78
CA PRO A 61 8.03 -16.12 2.43
C PRO A 61 8.17 -14.98 1.41
N LEU A 62 7.11 -14.65 0.67
CA LEU A 62 7.12 -13.46 -0.18
C LEU A 62 7.18 -12.22 0.73
N PRO A 63 8.14 -11.30 0.55
CA PRO A 63 8.19 -10.08 1.35
C PRO A 63 7.03 -9.16 0.96
N VAL A 64 6.20 -8.81 1.95
CA VAL A 64 5.07 -7.88 1.77
C VAL A 64 5.31 -6.67 2.66
N ALA A 65 5.27 -5.48 2.07
CA ALA A 65 5.32 -4.20 2.78
C ALA A 65 3.90 -3.62 2.87
N LEU A 66 3.39 -3.44 4.09
CA LEU A 66 2.10 -2.79 4.32
C LEU A 66 2.33 -1.31 4.61
N ILE A 67 1.70 -0.45 3.79
CA ILE A 67 1.87 1.00 3.90
C ILE A 67 0.50 1.64 4.17
N SER A 68 0.41 2.37 5.27
CA SER A 68 -0.79 3.13 5.65
C SER A 68 -0.81 4.49 4.95
N ARG A 69 -2.00 4.95 4.53
CA ARG A 69 -2.27 6.26 3.89
C ARG A 69 -1.49 6.47 2.60
N TYR A 70 -2.02 5.87 1.54
CA TYR A 70 -1.36 5.78 0.25
C TYR A 70 -1.29 7.13 -0.51
N GLN A 71 -0.39 7.20 -1.48
CA GLN A 71 -0.13 8.35 -2.36
C GLN A 71 -1.41 8.80 -3.05
N LEU A 72 -2.26 7.85 -3.48
CA LEU A 72 -3.53 8.14 -4.16
C LEU A 72 -4.50 8.93 -3.28
N THR A 73 -4.68 8.56 -2.02
CA THR A 73 -5.53 9.32 -1.09
C THR A 73 -4.98 10.74 -0.86
N THR A 74 -3.65 10.89 -0.89
CA THR A 74 -3.01 12.21 -0.79
C THR A 74 -3.27 13.03 -2.06
N VAL A 75 -3.10 12.44 -3.24
CA VAL A 75 -3.46 13.07 -4.52
C VAL A 75 -4.90 13.54 -4.49
N ASP A 76 -5.86 12.65 -4.21
CA ASP A 76 -7.30 12.97 -4.24
C ASP A 76 -7.64 14.12 -3.29
N ALA A 77 -7.10 14.08 -2.06
CA ALA A 77 -7.34 15.12 -1.06
C ALA A 77 -6.80 16.49 -1.52
N PHE A 78 -5.56 16.54 -2.02
CA PHE A 78 -4.95 17.80 -2.44
C PHE A 78 -5.48 18.30 -3.79
N ALA A 79 -5.89 17.43 -4.70
CA ALA A 79 -6.54 17.80 -5.96
C ALA A 79 -7.90 18.47 -5.75
N CYS A 80 -8.61 18.11 -4.66
CA CYS A 80 -9.84 18.81 -4.27
C CYS A 80 -9.57 20.13 -3.54
N GLU A 81 -8.40 20.28 -2.91
CA GLU A 81 -8.07 21.42 -2.06
C GLU A 81 -7.37 22.56 -2.80
N ILE A 82 -6.54 22.24 -3.79
CA ILE A 82 -5.82 23.21 -4.60
C ILE A 82 -6.79 23.76 -5.66
N SER A 83 -6.94 25.08 -5.70
CA SER A 83 -7.82 25.73 -6.68
C SER A 83 -7.23 25.61 -8.09
N ILE A 84 -8.10 25.35 -9.06
CA ILE A 84 -7.77 25.28 -10.49
C ILE A 84 -8.15 26.62 -11.11
N GLU A 85 -7.17 27.50 -11.29
CA GLU A 85 -7.33 28.83 -11.89
C GLU A 85 -6.97 28.85 -13.40
N ASP A 86 -6.64 27.69 -13.95
CA ASP A 86 -6.11 27.49 -15.29
C ASP A 86 -7.06 26.58 -16.12
N PRO A 87 -6.74 26.23 -17.39
CA PRO A 87 -7.66 25.46 -18.23
C PRO A 87 -7.65 23.95 -17.95
N TYR A 88 -7.00 23.48 -16.87
CA TYR A 88 -7.05 22.05 -16.55
C TYR A 88 -8.48 21.62 -16.17
N SER A 89 -8.92 20.48 -16.72
CA SER A 89 -10.09 19.79 -16.17
C SER A 89 -9.74 19.19 -14.80
N GLN A 90 -10.73 18.91 -13.96
CA GLN A 90 -10.50 18.27 -12.65
C GLN A 90 -9.71 16.95 -12.78
N VAL A 91 -10.06 16.13 -13.77
CA VAL A 91 -9.36 14.86 -14.06
C VAL A 91 -7.91 15.13 -14.49
N SER A 92 -7.69 16.09 -15.38
CA SER A 92 -6.35 16.41 -15.86
C SER A 92 -5.47 17.03 -14.77
N HIS A 93 -6.06 17.83 -13.87
CA HIS A 93 -5.38 18.37 -12.70
C HIS A 93 -4.94 17.25 -11.77
N GLN A 94 -5.86 16.33 -11.43
CA GLN A 94 -5.54 15.15 -10.63
C GLN A 94 -4.42 14.31 -11.27
N GLN A 95 -4.51 14.00 -12.56
CA GLN A 95 -3.47 13.24 -13.28
C GLN A 95 -2.11 13.94 -13.27
N TRP A 96 -2.10 15.28 -13.40
CA TRP A 96 -0.87 16.05 -13.26
C TRP A 96 -0.29 15.93 -11.85
N MET A 97 -1.12 16.03 -10.82
CA MET A 97 -0.70 15.84 -9.43
C MET A 97 -0.16 14.42 -9.18
N GLU A 98 -0.84 13.38 -9.66
CA GLU A 98 -0.37 11.99 -9.64
C GLU A 98 1.02 11.86 -10.27
N SER A 99 1.25 12.57 -11.38
CA SER A 99 2.53 12.53 -12.08
C SER A 99 3.72 13.03 -11.24
N LEU A 100 3.47 13.86 -10.22
CA LEU A 100 4.53 14.37 -9.35
C LEU A 100 5.10 13.30 -8.40
N TRP A 101 4.39 12.18 -8.23
CA TRP A 101 4.86 11.04 -7.42
C TRP A 101 5.83 10.13 -8.19
N ARG A 102 6.09 10.40 -9.47
CA ARG A 102 7.09 9.69 -10.26
C ARG A 102 8.46 9.83 -9.57
N GLY A 103 8.99 8.72 -9.07
CA GLY A 103 10.22 8.68 -8.27
C GLY A 103 9.99 8.16 -6.84
N CYS A 104 8.74 8.00 -6.42
CA CYS A 104 8.36 7.17 -5.30
C CYS A 104 7.84 5.82 -5.81
N VAL A 105 8.08 4.75 -5.04
CA VAL A 105 7.56 3.42 -5.33
C VAL A 105 6.04 3.41 -5.18
N GLY A 106 5.35 2.86 -6.17
CA GLY A 106 3.92 2.57 -6.13
C GLY A 106 3.65 1.16 -5.57
N PRO A 107 2.42 0.88 -5.14
CA PRO A 107 1.98 -0.39 -4.59
C PRO A 107 1.55 -1.28 -5.74
N ASP A 108 1.75 -2.58 -5.56
CA ASP A 108 1.20 -3.58 -6.48
C ASP A 108 -0.31 -3.78 -6.24
N ILE A 109 -0.75 -3.60 -5.00
CA ILE A 109 -2.14 -3.77 -4.56
C ILE A 109 -2.55 -2.62 -3.65
N VAL A 110 -3.70 -2.02 -3.91
CA VAL A 110 -4.33 -1.00 -3.05
C VAL A 110 -5.52 -1.62 -2.32
N VAL A 111 -5.56 -1.52 -1.01
CA VAL A 111 -6.75 -1.92 -0.22
C VAL A 111 -7.55 -0.67 0.13
N TYR A 112 -8.76 -0.58 -0.40
CA TYR A 112 -9.69 0.51 -0.14
C TYR A 112 -10.74 0.08 0.88
N ILE A 113 -10.98 0.89 1.90
CA ILE A 113 -12.05 0.63 2.88
C ILE A 113 -13.18 1.60 2.56
N GLN A 114 -14.34 1.06 2.18
CA GLN A 114 -15.50 1.84 1.79
C GLN A 114 -16.56 1.77 2.89
N ASP A 115 -16.91 2.91 3.47
CA ASP A 115 -18.03 2.98 4.41
C ASP A 115 -19.37 2.86 3.66
N TYR A 116 -20.27 2.04 4.20
CA TYR A 116 -21.65 1.87 3.75
C TYR A 116 -22.63 2.15 4.89
N ASP A 117 -23.76 2.75 4.53
CA ASP A 117 -24.89 2.90 5.44
C ASP A 117 -25.54 1.52 5.64
N ILE A 118 -25.66 1.11 6.90
CA ILE A 118 -26.17 -0.21 7.33
C ILE A 118 -27.66 -0.26 7.00
N PRO A 119 -28.10 -0.95 5.92
CA PRO A 119 -29.01 -2.07 6.14
C PRO A 119 -29.02 -3.10 5.00
N ASP A 120 -27.88 -3.61 4.53
CA ASP A 120 -27.85 -4.97 3.92
C ASP A 120 -26.41 -5.46 3.81
N MET A 121 -25.90 -6.09 4.87
CA MET A 121 -24.64 -6.81 4.73
C MET A 121 -24.94 -8.11 3.96
N GLY A 122 -24.58 -8.12 2.68
CA GLY A 122 -24.48 -9.34 1.89
C GLY A 122 -23.46 -10.33 2.49
N PRO A 123 -23.36 -11.54 1.93
CA PRO A 123 -22.29 -12.49 2.29
C PRO A 123 -20.91 -11.83 2.24
N SER A 124 -19.93 -12.34 2.97
CA SER A 124 -18.60 -11.68 3.05
C SER A 124 -17.85 -11.58 1.71
N GLN A 125 -18.27 -12.32 0.69
CA GLN A 125 -17.79 -12.14 -0.69
C GLN A 125 -18.28 -10.81 -1.31
N ASP A 126 -19.48 -10.34 -0.95
CA ASP A 126 -19.98 -9.02 -1.38
C ASP A 126 -19.35 -7.88 -0.57
N LEU A 127 -18.76 -8.20 0.60
CA LEU A 127 -18.03 -7.24 1.43
C LEU A 127 -16.57 -7.07 0.99
N VAL A 128 -16.00 -8.00 0.20
CA VAL A 128 -14.62 -7.93 -0.27
C VAL A 128 -14.56 -8.28 -1.74
N TYR A 129 -14.33 -7.29 -2.60
CA TYR A 129 -14.24 -7.50 -4.04
C TYR A 129 -12.99 -6.85 -4.62
N SER A 130 -12.46 -7.45 -5.68
CA SER A 130 -11.36 -6.88 -6.46
C SER A 130 -11.90 -5.85 -7.45
N ALA A 131 -11.26 -4.70 -7.53
CA ALA A 131 -11.57 -3.65 -8.50
C ALA A 131 -10.27 -3.14 -9.11
N ARG A 132 -10.31 -2.65 -10.35
CA ARG A 132 -9.14 -1.99 -10.95
C ARG A 132 -9.29 -0.48 -10.77
N LEU A 133 -8.42 0.11 -9.94
CA LEU A 133 -8.42 1.54 -9.66
C LEU A 133 -7.30 2.19 -10.45
N GLN A 134 -7.63 2.92 -11.52
CA GLN A 134 -6.66 3.68 -12.33
C GLN A 134 -5.40 2.86 -12.69
N ASP A 135 -5.59 1.62 -13.15
CA ASP A 135 -4.54 0.64 -13.49
C ASP A 135 -3.81 -0.08 -12.36
N THR A 136 -4.14 0.20 -11.10
CA THR A 136 -3.67 -0.57 -9.94
C THR A 136 -4.71 -1.60 -9.53
N LEU A 137 -4.25 -2.81 -9.14
CA LEU A 137 -5.14 -3.82 -8.57
C LEU A 137 -5.61 -3.36 -7.20
N GLY A 138 -6.92 -3.26 -7.03
CA GLY A 138 -7.59 -2.81 -5.82
C GLY A 138 -8.36 -3.93 -5.15
N ILE A 139 -8.40 -3.95 -3.83
CA ILE A 139 -9.33 -4.75 -3.02
C ILE A 139 -10.19 -3.77 -2.23
N VAL A 140 -11.49 -3.79 -2.46
CA VAL A 140 -12.44 -2.96 -1.73
C VAL A 140 -13.02 -3.78 -0.59
N ILE A 141 -12.98 -3.22 0.62
CA ILE A 141 -13.57 -3.78 1.83
C ILE A 141 -14.72 -2.87 2.26
N SER A 142 -15.94 -3.40 2.21
CA SER A 142 -17.13 -2.71 2.71
C SER A 142 -17.14 -2.72 4.23
N HIS A 143 -17.23 -1.53 4.81
CA HIS A 143 -17.22 -1.28 6.24
C HIS A 143 -18.52 -0.56 6.66
N ALA A 144 -19.06 -0.88 7.84
CA ALA A 144 -20.26 -0.24 8.34
C ALA A 144 -19.93 1.15 8.89
N ARG A 145 -20.57 2.19 8.37
CA ARG A 145 -20.30 3.58 8.77
C ARG A 145 -20.47 3.78 10.28
N GLY A 146 -19.47 4.37 10.94
CA GLY A 146 -19.48 4.61 12.39
C GLY A 146 -19.24 3.37 13.27
N CYS A 147 -18.98 2.19 12.67
CA CYS A 147 -18.61 1.00 13.40
C CYS A 147 -17.14 1.09 13.85
N SER A 148 -16.88 1.25 15.15
CA SER A 148 -15.52 1.20 15.70
C SER A 148 -15.00 -0.24 15.90
N LYS A 149 -15.76 -1.26 15.48
CA LYS A 149 -15.39 -2.66 15.70
C LYS A 149 -14.40 -3.08 14.62
N GLU A 150 -13.33 -3.75 15.05
CA GLU A 150 -12.38 -4.36 14.12
C GLU A 150 -13.11 -5.26 13.10
N PRO A 151 -12.61 -5.33 11.85
CA PRO A 151 -13.15 -6.25 10.86
C PRO A 151 -13.19 -7.67 11.42
N LYS A 152 -14.33 -8.35 11.27
CA LYS A 152 -14.45 -9.74 11.72
C LYS A 152 -13.37 -10.60 11.05
N GLU A 153 -12.82 -11.58 11.77
CA GLU A 153 -11.80 -12.51 11.25
C GLU A 153 -12.19 -13.12 9.89
N ARG A 154 -13.48 -13.40 9.69
CA ARG A 154 -14.01 -13.91 8.41
C ARG A 154 -13.76 -12.96 7.23
N VAL A 155 -13.82 -11.64 7.43
CA VAL A 155 -13.52 -10.63 6.40
C VAL A 155 -12.02 -10.61 6.11
N LEU A 156 -11.18 -10.62 7.16
CA LEU A 156 -9.73 -10.66 7.01
C LEU A 156 -9.27 -11.91 6.23
N ARG A 157 -9.87 -13.08 6.49
CA ARG A 157 -9.59 -14.31 5.71
C ARG A 157 -9.94 -14.16 4.23
N HIS A 158 -11.00 -13.44 3.88
CA HIS A 158 -11.35 -13.18 2.47
C HIS A 158 -10.37 -12.22 1.81
N VAL A 159 -9.87 -11.21 2.54
CA VAL A 159 -8.82 -10.30 2.04
C VAL A 159 -7.54 -11.08 1.73
N VAL A 160 -7.11 -11.95 2.66
CA VAL A 160 -5.93 -12.82 2.44
C VAL A 160 -6.13 -13.69 1.20
N TRP A 161 -7.29 -14.34 1.09
CA TRP A 161 -7.60 -15.16 -0.08
C TRP A 161 -7.59 -14.35 -1.39
N ALA A 162 -8.12 -13.13 -1.38
CA ALA A 162 -8.13 -12.26 -2.56
C ALA A 162 -6.71 -11.84 -2.97
N ILE A 163 -5.85 -11.50 -2.00
CA ILE A 163 -4.44 -11.21 -2.24
C ILE A 163 -3.72 -12.44 -2.81
N ASP A 164 -3.90 -13.61 -2.19
CA ASP A 164 -3.29 -14.86 -2.66
C ASP A 164 -3.72 -15.18 -4.09
N SER A 165 -5.01 -15.04 -4.41
CA SER A 165 -5.53 -15.25 -5.76
C SER A 165 -4.84 -14.33 -6.78
N ILE A 166 -4.68 -13.04 -6.46
CA ILE A 166 -3.98 -12.07 -7.30
C ILE A 166 -2.49 -12.45 -7.49
N VAL A 167 -1.81 -12.81 -6.40
CA VAL A 167 -0.38 -13.19 -6.42
C VAL A 167 -0.16 -14.49 -7.18
N MET A 168 -1.06 -15.46 -7.05
CA MET A 168 -0.95 -16.73 -7.79
C MET A 168 -1.20 -16.54 -9.28
N ASN A 169 -2.16 -15.70 -9.66
CA ASN A 169 -2.46 -15.45 -11.06
C ASN A 169 -1.31 -14.70 -11.77
N THR A 170 -0.63 -13.79 -11.07
CA THR A 170 0.55 -13.06 -11.60
C THR A 170 1.80 -13.93 -11.74
N ARG A 171 1.92 -15.05 -11.00
CA ARG A 171 3.04 -16.01 -11.14
C ARG A 171 2.91 -16.96 -12.32
N MET A 172 1.71 -17.09 -12.90
CA MET A 172 1.43 -18.03 -14.00
C MET A 172 1.53 -17.39 -15.39
N GLN A 173 1.86 -16.11 -15.47
CA GLN A 173 2.14 -15.35 -16.70
C GLN A 173 3.65 -15.17 -16.87
#